data_AF-A0A081BNS4-F1
#
_entry.id   AF-A0A081BNS4-F1
#
_cell.length_a   1.000
_cell.length_b   1.000
_cell.length_c   1.000
_cell.angle_alpha   90.00
_cell.angle_beta   90.00
_cell.angle_gamma   90.00
#
_symmetry.space_group_name_H-M   'P 1'
#
loop_
_entity.id
_entity.type
_entity.pdbx_description
1 polymer ?
#
loop_
_entity_poly.entity_id
_entity_poly.type
_entity_poly.pdbx_seq_one_letter_code
_entity_poly.pdbx_strand_id
1 'polypeptide(L)'
;MIHAITIPIPQPIWNAEPDIAALQQRLLEYLILDEYQRGLISIREGAAMLHLSYEEFMDFLGSHRVSFINANSDELQESYRMFSDYMEHQVA
;
A
#
# COMPACT_ATOMS: atom_id res chain seq x y z
N MET A 1 -2.27 22.50 -9.99
CA MET A 1 -0.98 22.62 -10.69
C MET A 1 -0.43 21.21 -10.87
N ILE A 2 -0.13 20.81 -12.10
CA ILE A 2 0.55 19.52 -12.37
C ILE A 2 2.05 19.82 -12.30
N HIS A 3 2.75 19.19 -11.36
CA HIS A 3 4.22 19.21 -11.32
C HIS A 3 4.69 18.01 -12.13
N ALA A 4 5.45 18.25 -13.21
CA ALA A 4 5.98 17.20 -14.07
C ALA A 4 7.48 16.99 -13.75
N ILE A 5 7.86 15.75 -13.47
CA ILE A 5 9.25 15.32 -13.32
C ILE A 5 9.57 14.45 -14.54
N THR A 6 10.68 14.73 -15.22
CA THR A 6 11.14 13.92 -16.36
C THR A 6 12.19 12.93 -15.87
N ILE A 7 11.91 11.64 -16.01
CA ILE A 7 12.83 10.57 -15.62
C ILE A 7 13.14 9.73 -16.87
N PRO A 8 14.41 9.58 -17.29
CA PRO A 8 14.76 8.67 -18.36
C PRO A 8 14.57 7.23 -17.88
N ILE A 9 13.73 6.47 -18.58
CA ILE A 9 13.47 5.06 -18.26
C ILE A 9 14.51 4.19 -18.99
N PRO A 10 15.26 3.33 -18.29
CA PRO A 10 16.18 2.39 -18.92
C PRO A 10 15.49 1.50 -19.97
N GLN A 11 16.13 1.32 -21.12
CA GLN A 11 15.59 0.52 -22.23
C GLN A 11 15.11 -0.90 -21.84
N PRO A 12 15.79 -1.64 -20.95
CA PRO A 12 15.31 -2.94 -20.50
C PRO A 12 13.93 -2.89 -19.80
N ILE A 13 13.65 -1.82 -19.06
CA ILE A 13 12.36 -1.62 -18.38
C ILE A 13 11.30 -1.26 -19.41
N TRP A 14 11.63 -0.37 -20.34
CA TRP A 14 10.72 -0.01 -21.44
C TRP A 14 10.31 -1.23 -22.27
N ASN A 15 11.25 -2.10 -22.63
CA ASN A 15 10.99 -3.28 -23.43
C ASN A 15 10.20 -4.38 -22.69
N ALA A 16 10.11 -4.30 -21.36
CA ALA A 16 9.35 -5.25 -20.55
C ALA A 16 7.85 -4.92 -20.51
N GLU A 17 7.46 -3.70 -20.87
CA GLU A 17 6.08 -3.25 -20.85
C GLU A 17 5.50 -3.15 -22.28
N PRO A 18 4.21 -3.46 -22.46
CA PRO A 18 3.57 -3.43 -23.77
C PRO A 18 3.38 -1.99 -24.31
N ASP A 19 3.15 -1.02 -23.43
CA ASP A 19 2.93 0.39 -23.77
C ASP A 19 3.20 1.35 -22.59
N ILE A 20 3.06 2.66 -22.84
CA ILE A 20 3.25 3.72 -21.84
C ILE A 20 2.27 3.59 -20.67
N ALA A 21 1.02 3.21 -20.94
CA ALA A 21 -0.02 3.15 -19.91
C ALA A 21 0.26 2.03 -18.91
N ALA A 22 0.69 0.86 -19.40
CA ALA A 22 1.14 -0.25 -18.57
C ALA A 22 2.35 0.15 -17.71
N LEU A 23 3.33 0.85 -18.30
CA LEU A 23 4.48 1.34 -17.55
C LEU A 23 4.08 2.34 -16.46
N GLN A 24 3.20 3.28 -16.76
CA GLN A 24 2.70 4.27 -15.79
C GLN A 24 1.94 3.59 -14.65
N GLN A 25 1.08 2.63 -14.97
CA GLN A 25 0.33 1.85 -13.99
C GLN A 25 1.28 1.08 -13.06
N ARG A 26 2.28 0.41 -13.62
CA ARG A 26 3.26 -0.35 -12.83
C ARG A 26 4.11 0.55 -11.94
N LEU A 27 4.53 1.71 -12.43
CA LEU A 27 5.26 2.70 -11.62
C LEU A 27 4.40 3.22 -10.47
N LEU A 28 3.11 3.47 -10.72
CA LEU A 28 2.16 3.88 -9.68
C LEU A 28 2.01 2.79 -8.61
N GLU A 29 1.82 1.54 -9.03
CA GLU A 29 1.74 0.38 -8.13
C GLU A 29 2.98 0.28 -7.23
N TYR A 30 4.18 0.36 -7.79
CA TYR A 30 5.43 0.32 -7.02
C TYR A 30 5.56 1.48 -6.03
N LEU A 31 5.17 2.70 -6.43
CA LEU A 31 5.19 3.85 -5.54
C LEU A 31 4.25 3.65 -4.35
N ILE A 32 3.03 3.17 -4.61
CA ILE A 32 2.03 2.92 -3.56
C ILE A 32 2.51 1.81 -2.61
N LEU A 33 3.14 0.77 -3.14
CA LEU A 33 3.74 -0.29 -2.32
C LEU A 33 4.84 0.28 -1.38
N ASP A 34 5.75 1.11 -1.89
CA ASP A 34 6.82 1.72 -1.08
C ASP A 34 6.25 2.64 0.01
N GLU A 35 5.33 3.53 -0.36
CA GLU A 35 4.69 4.46 0.58
C GLU A 35 3.92 3.72 1.67
N TYR A 36 3.22 2.62 1.32
CA TYR A 36 2.54 1.76 2.29
C TYR A 36 3.54 1.04 3.21
N GLN A 37 4.60 0.44 2.67
CA GLN A 37 5.63 -0.25 3.46
C GLN A 37 6.36 0.70 4.42
N ARG A 38 6.49 1.97 4.06
CA ARG A 38 7.05 3.04 4.90
C ARG A 38 6.05 3.57 5.94
N GLY A 39 4.80 3.10 5.91
CA GLY A 39 3.73 3.52 6.81
C GLY A 39 3.23 4.95 6.55
N LEU A 40 3.48 5.49 5.35
CA LEU A 40 3.09 6.84 4.96
C LEU A 40 1.65 6.93 4.47
N ILE A 41 1.12 5.81 3.98
CA ILE A 41 -0.29 5.67 3.61
C ILE A 41 -0.90 4.45 4.28
N SER A 42 -2.19 4.53 4.57
CA SER A 42 -3.00 3.42 5.04
C SER A 42 -3.45 2.50 3.90
N ILE A 43 -3.93 1.30 4.26
CA ILE A 43 -4.52 0.34 3.31
C ILE A 43 -5.66 1.00 2.51
N ARG A 44 -6.50 1.79 3.18
CA ARG A 44 -7.62 2.49 2.54
C ARG A 44 -7.15 3.54 1.53
N GLU A 45 -6.09 4.28 1.85
CA GLU A 45 -5.54 5.29 0.94
C GLU A 45 -4.88 4.63 -0.28
N GLY A 46 -4.12 3.56 -0.08
CA GLY A 46 -3.54 2.78 -1.19
C GLY A 46 -4.60 2.19 -2.12
N ALA A 47 -5.67 1.61 -1.56
CA ALA A 47 -6.81 1.10 -2.34
C ALA A 47 -7.45 2.20 -3.19
N ALA A 48 -7.69 3.38 -2.61
CA ALA A 48 -8.27 4.51 -3.33
C ALA A 48 -7.37 5.02 -4.47
N MET A 49 -6.05 5.03 -4.27
CA MET A 49 -5.08 5.47 -5.29
C MET A 49 -5.00 4.51 -6.49
N LEU A 50 -5.29 3.22 -6.30
CA LEU A 50 -5.36 2.22 -7.37
C LEU A 50 -6.79 1.99 -7.90
N HIS A 51 -7.78 2.72 -7.40
CA HIS A 51 -9.21 2.48 -7.69
C HIS A 51 -9.66 1.05 -7.40
N LEU A 52 -9.10 0.45 -6.35
CA LEU A 52 -9.44 -0.88 -5.85
C LEU A 52 -10.35 -0.79 -4.63
N SER A 53 -11.12 -1.85 -4.39
CA SER A 53 -11.73 -2.09 -3.10
C SER A 53 -10.67 -2.45 -2.04
N TYR A 54 -11.08 -2.44 -0.77
CA TYR A 54 -10.19 -2.82 0.33
C TYR A 54 -9.67 -4.26 0.17
N GLU A 55 -10.55 -5.20 -0.19
CA GLU A 55 -10.21 -6.61 -0.38
C GLU A 55 -9.25 -6.80 -1.56
N GLU A 56 -9.53 -6.14 -2.69
CA GLU A 56 -8.64 -6.19 -3.86
C GLU A 56 -7.27 -5.61 -3.57
N PHE A 57 -7.19 -4.55 -2.74
CA PHE A 57 -5.90 -3.99 -2.34
C PHE A 57 -5.14 -4.92 -1.37
N MET A 58 -5.84 -5.65 -0.50
CA MET A 58 -5.24 -6.70 0.32
C MET A 58 -4.70 -7.84 -0.57
N ASP A 59 -5.45 -8.28 -1.56
CA ASP A 59 -4.96 -9.30 -2.52
C ASP A 59 -3.75 -8.78 -3.32
N PHE A 60 -3.78 -7.51 -3.74
CA PHE A 60 -2.66 -6.84 -4.40
C PHE A 60 -1.41 -6.84 -3.52
N LEU A 61 -1.50 -6.40 -2.26
CA LEU A 61 -0.39 -6.44 -1.30
C LEU A 61 0.14 -7.88 -1.11
N GLY A 62 -0.76 -8.85 -1.02
CA GLY A 62 -0.42 -10.27 -0.84
C GLY A 62 0.34 -10.85 -2.03
N SER A 63 -0.09 -10.51 -3.25
CA SER A 63 0.58 -10.92 -4.49
C SER A 63 2.02 -10.37 -4.59
N HIS A 64 2.29 -9.22 -3.95
CA HIS A 64 3.61 -8.59 -3.86
C HIS A 64 4.41 -9.01 -2.61
N ARG A 65 3.89 -9.98 -1.83
CA ARG A 65 4.50 -10.45 -0.56
C ARG A 65 4.75 -9.32 0.44
N VAL A 66 3.90 -8.29 0.40
CA VAL A 66 3.92 -7.23 1.39
C VAL A 66 3.06 -7.68 2.57
N SER A 67 3.66 -7.69 3.76
CA SER A 67 2.91 -8.04 4.97
C SER A 67 1.89 -6.94 5.29
N PHE A 68 0.63 -7.31 5.44
CA PHE A 68 -0.46 -6.38 5.75
C PHE A 68 -0.31 -5.79 7.15
N ILE A 69 0.16 -6.63 8.06
CA ILE A 69 0.36 -6.36 9.47
C ILE A 69 1.48 -7.29 9.90
N ASN A 70 2.53 -6.76 10.52
CA ASN A 70 3.58 -7.58 11.13
C ASN A 70 3.12 -8.15 12.47
N ALA A 71 2.04 -8.93 12.45
CA ALA A 71 1.49 -9.61 13.61
C ALA A 71 0.67 -10.81 13.15
N ASN A 72 0.69 -11.88 13.95
CA ASN A 72 -0.23 -13.00 13.78
C ASN A 72 -1.63 -12.65 14.35
N SER A 73 -2.61 -13.53 14.13
CA SER A 73 -4.00 -13.31 14.58
C SER A 73 -4.11 -13.09 16.09
N ASP A 74 -3.32 -13.81 16.89
CA ASP A 74 -3.38 -13.72 18.35
C ASP A 74 -2.76 -12.39 18.83
N GLU A 75 -1.63 -12.00 18.24
CA GLU A 75 -0.97 -10.71 18.49
C GLU A 75 -1.88 -9.53 18.11
N LEU A 76 -2.66 -9.67 17.04
CA LEU A 76 -3.66 -8.69 16.62
C LEU A 76 -4.81 -8.57 17.62
N GLN A 77 -5.37 -9.69 18.06
CA GLN A 77 -6.43 -9.70 19.06
C GLN A 77 -5.97 -9.08 20.38
N GLU A 78 -4.76 -9.43 20.82
CA GLU A 78 -4.18 -8.90 22.04
C GLU A 78 -3.91 -7.38 21.92
N SER A 79 -3.37 -6.94 20.78
CA SER A 79 -3.16 -5.51 20.52
C SER A 79 -4.48 -4.73 20.53
N TYR A 80 -5.54 -5.28 19.93
CA TYR A 80 -6.87 -4.65 19.93
C TYR A 80 -7.47 -4.59 21.34
N ARG A 81 -7.33 -5.66 22.13
CA ARG A 81 -7.78 -5.71 23.53
C ARG A 81 -7.07 -4.64 24.36
N MET A 82 -5.74 -4.61 24.32
CA MET A 82 -4.94 -3.62 25.06
C MET A 82 -5.28 -2.18 24.65
N PHE A 83 -5.48 -1.92 23.36
CA PHE A 83 -5.87 -0.60 22.87
C PHE A 83 -7.26 -0.19 23.37
N SER A 84 -8.23 -1.12 23.33
CA SER A 84 -9.60 -0.87 23.82
C SER A 84 -9.61 -0.57 25.31
N ASP A 85 -8.91 -1.38 26.11
CA ASP A 85 -8.75 -1.16 27.56
C ASP A 85 -8.15 0.23 27.83
N TYR A 86 -7.08 0.60 27.12
CA TYR A 86 -6.45 1.92 27.28
C TYR A 86 -7.43 3.07 26.97
N MET A 87 -8.18 2.97 25.88
CA MET A 87 -9.15 4.01 25.47
C MET A 87 -10.26 4.17 26.49
N GLU A 88 -10.77 3.09 27.08
CA GLU A 88 -11.80 3.15 28.13
C GLU A 88 -11.29 3.81 29.41
N HIS A 89 -10.03 3.56 29.79
CA HIS A 89 -9.43 4.14 31.00
C HIS A 89 -8.96 5.59 30.82
N GLN A 90 -8.78 6.08 29.59
CA GLN A 90 -8.43 7.48 29.27
C GLN A 90 -9.64 8.41 29.20
N VAL A 91 -10.85 7.87 29.02
CA VAL A 91 -12.11 8.64 28.92
C VAL A 91 -12.85 8.70 30.26
N ALA A 92 -12.28 8.13 31.34
CA ALA A 92 -12.84 8.12 32.69
C ALA A 92 -12.35 9.29 33.57
#